data_AF-A0A6J4TF54-F1
#
_entry.id   AF-A0A6J4TF54-F1
#
_cell.length_a   1.000
_cell.length_b   1.000
_cell.length_c   1.000
_cell.angle_alpha   90.00
_cell.angle_beta   90.00
_cell.angle_gamma   90.00
#
_symmetry.space_group_name_H-M   'P 1'
#
loop_
_entity.id
_entity.type
_entity.pdbx_description
1 polymer ?
#
loop_
_entity_poly.entity_id
_entity_poly.type
_entity_poly.pdbx_seq_one_letter_code
_entity_poly.pdbx_strand_id
1 'polypeptide(L)'
;MPPVAQDSEVLVVVGTSVVVPLLASDPDGHALSWSIVEQPTLGTLSGDGGNRIYKSTSAEVGRDELVFEVDDGQGGTAKGTVALSIIPAVEAPTITTSPGAATYWMHDPPTVIDAGVTVTFARSPTLDGASVAITSGRFQLNDGLTFHQTGAIAGTYDENTGVLTLSGTAPVADYEAAMRTVRYFNHATPPTTDPRTITFGSGGGAGNRMLTVVASENPNTQPTGATG
;
A
#
# COMPACT_ATOMS: atom_id res chain seq x y z
N MET A 1 -6.62 49.83 10.55
CA MET A 1 -7.55 49.18 9.61
C MET A 1 -8.02 47.90 10.25
N PRO A 2 -9.26 47.44 10.03
CA PRO A 2 -9.67 46.14 10.53
C PRO A 2 -8.80 45.02 9.92
N PRO A 3 -8.69 43.87 10.60
CA PRO A 3 -7.94 42.75 10.10
C PRO A 3 -8.59 42.16 8.83
N VAL A 4 -7.84 41.33 8.12
CA VAL A 4 -8.30 40.60 6.94
C VAL A 4 -8.16 39.11 7.20
N ALA A 5 -9.28 38.38 7.21
CA ALA A 5 -9.29 36.93 7.20
C ALA A 5 -9.32 36.41 5.75
N GLN A 6 -8.68 35.26 5.51
CA GLN A 6 -8.63 34.63 4.20
C GLN A 6 -9.36 33.29 4.23
N ASP A 7 -10.20 33.07 3.22
CA ASP A 7 -10.77 31.76 2.97
C ASP A 7 -9.68 30.81 2.47
N SER A 8 -9.79 29.54 2.83
CA SER A 8 -8.86 28.52 2.37
C SER A 8 -9.53 27.16 2.17
N GLU A 9 -8.81 26.25 1.53
CA GLU A 9 -9.22 24.86 1.37
C GLU A 9 -8.12 23.93 1.83
N VAL A 10 -8.49 22.89 2.58
CA VAL A 10 -7.57 21.86 3.08
C VAL A 10 -8.06 20.48 2.66
N LEU A 11 -7.17 19.71 2.05
CA LEU A 11 -7.42 18.30 1.75
C LEU A 11 -7.23 17.45 3.00
N VAL A 12 -8.19 16.55 3.26
CA VAL A 12 -8.16 15.63 4.41
C VAL A 12 -8.38 14.21 3.92
N VAL A 13 -7.57 13.25 4.37
CA VAL A 13 -7.89 11.84 4.16
C VAL A 13 -8.82 11.37 5.28
N VAL A 14 -9.93 10.73 4.94
CA VAL A 14 -10.92 10.23 5.92
C VAL A 14 -10.24 9.40 7.02
N GLY A 15 -10.62 9.66 8.27
CA GLY A 15 -10.04 9.00 9.45
C GLY A 15 -8.65 9.49 9.87
N THR A 16 -8.09 10.51 9.21
CA THR A 16 -6.80 11.12 9.58
C THR A 16 -6.96 12.50 10.25
N SER A 17 -5.86 13.03 10.79
CA SER A 17 -5.77 14.39 11.31
C SER A 17 -4.86 15.24 10.44
N VAL A 18 -5.24 16.49 10.21
CA VAL A 18 -4.43 17.49 9.49
C VAL A 18 -4.35 18.80 10.25
N VAL A 19 -3.28 19.55 10.02
CA VAL A 19 -3.16 20.93 10.49
C VAL A 19 -3.95 21.83 9.56
N VAL A 20 -4.81 22.67 10.14
CA VAL A 20 -5.65 23.63 9.45
C VAL A 20 -5.19 25.05 9.83
N PRO A 21 -4.52 25.78 8.92
CA PRO A 21 -4.15 27.16 9.16
C PRO A 21 -5.37 28.09 9.01
N LEU A 22 -5.57 28.98 9.99
CA LEU A 22 -6.58 30.03 9.98
C LEU A 22 -5.90 31.34 9.53
N LEU A 23 -5.87 31.55 8.22
CA LEU A 23 -5.07 32.60 7.60
C LEU A 23 -5.71 33.98 7.82
N ALA A 24 -4.92 34.90 8.39
CA ALA A 24 -5.32 36.29 8.57
C ALA A 24 -4.11 37.22 8.65
N SER A 25 -4.33 38.51 8.40
CA SER A 25 -3.34 39.58 8.52
C SER A 25 -3.98 40.87 9.02
N ASP A 26 -3.25 41.65 9.81
CA ASP A 26 -3.64 43.00 10.20
C ASP A 26 -2.78 44.04 9.46
N PRO A 27 -3.36 45.01 8.73
CA PRO A 27 -2.60 46.02 7.99
C PRO A 27 -1.76 46.96 8.87
N ASP A 28 -2.17 47.15 10.13
CA ASP A 28 -1.45 48.01 11.07
C ASP A 28 -0.43 47.20 11.91
N GLY A 29 -0.42 45.87 11.77
CA GLY A 29 0.49 44.97 12.48
C GLY A 29 0.08 44.64 13.91
N HIS A 30 -1.20 44.85 14.27
CA HIS A 30 -1.71 44.46 15.58
C HIS A 30 -1.69 42.93 15.77
N ALA A 31 -1.56 42.49 17.03
CA ALA A 31 -1.65 41.08 17.36
C ALA A 31 -3.09 40.59 17.18
N LEU A 32 -3.25 39.44 16.52
CA LEU A 32 -4.55 38.84 16.26
C LEU A 32 -4.90 37.80 17.32
N SER A 33 -6.19 37.69 17.61
CA SER A 33 -6.79 36.58 18.38
C SER A 33 -7.82 35.85 17.52
N TRP A 34 -7.86 34.52 17.63
CA TRP A 34 -8.71 33.66 16.78
C TRP A 34 -9.78 32.98 17.62
N SER A 35 -11.02 32.99 17.12
CA SER A 35 -12.13 32.21 17.67
C SER A 35 -12.84 31.40 16.58
N ILE A 36 -13.49 30.31 16.96
CA ILE A 36 -14.27 29.47 16.04
C ILE A 36 -15.74 29.86 16.17
N VAL A 37 -16.34 30.30 15.08
CA VAL A 37 -17.74 30.72 14.98
C VAL A 37 -18.63 29.52 14.66
N GLU A 38 -18.19 28.70 13.70
CA GLU A 38 -18.91 27.50 13.28
C GLU A 38 -17.94 26.30 13.25
N GLN A 39 -18.33 25.22 13.93
CA GLN A 39 -17.56 23.99 14.00
C GLN A 39 -17.82 23.12 12.76
N PRO A 40 -16.82 22.34 12.32
CA PRO A 40 -17.04 21.30 11.32
C PRO A 40 -18.01 20.22 11.82
N THR A 41 -18.65 19.54 10.88
CA THR A 41 -19.73 18.57 11.14
C THR A 41 -19.30 17.12 10.91
N LEU A 42 -18.30 16.88 10.08
CA LEU A 42 -17.76 15.54 9.73
C LEU A 42 -16.49 15.18 10.51
N GLY A 43 -16.06 16.07 11.40
CA GLY A 43 -14.89 15.88 12.24
C GLY A 43 -14.89 16.76 13.48
N THR A 44 -13.76 16.73 14.18
CA THR A 44 -13.54 17.50 15.41
C THR A 44 -12.32 18.39 15.25
N LEU A 45 -12.43 19.62 15.75
CA LEU A 45 -11.34 20.58 15.78
C LEU A 45 -10.71 20.65 17.17
N SER A 46 -9.38 20.75 17.26
CA SER A 46 -8.65 20.96 18.52
C SER A 46 -7.49 21.95 18.36
N GLY A 47 -6.93 22.40 19.48
CA GLY A 47 -5.87 23.43 19.54
C GLY A 47 -6.40 24.87 19.67
N ASP A 48 -5.47 25.82 19.68
CA ASP A 48 -5.68 27.26 19.91
C ASP A 48 -4.81 28.14 18.97
N GLY A 49 -5.10 29.44 18.90
CA GLY A 49 -4.42 30.39 18.00
C GLY A 49 -4.76 30.24 16.50
N GLY A 50 -3.81 30.56 15.62
CA GLY A 50 -4.00 30.56 14.16
C GLY A 50 -3.83 29.20 13.47
N ASN A 51 -3.47 28.13 14.19
CA ASN A 51 -3.36 26.78 13.65
C ASN A 51 -4.25 25.84 14.47
N ARG A 52 -5.11 25.09 13.80
CA ARG A 52 -5.97 24.07 14.41
C ARG A 52 -5.60 22.68 13.94
N ILE A 53 -6.00 21.67 14.67
CA ILE A 53 -5.94 20.28 14.21
C ILE A 53 -7.36 19.84 13.92
N TYR A 54 -7.65 19.53 12.66
CA TYR A 54 -8.89 18.89 12.27
C TYR A 54 -8.67 17.38 12.23
N LYS A 55 -9.53 16.63 12.92
CA LYS A 55 -9.58 15.17 12.85
C LYS A 55 -10.89 14.76 12.20
N SER A 56 -10.81 14.11 11.04
CA SER A 56 -11.98 13.45 10.44
C SER A 56 -12.41 12.29 11.34
N THR A 57 -13.65 12.30 11.81
CA THR A 57 -14.22 11.25 12.68
C THR A 57 -15.39 10.53 12.02
N SER A 58 -16.04 11.16 11.03
CA SER A 58 -16.98 10.49 10.15
C SER A 58 -16.25 9.57 9.15
N ALA A 59 -16.90 8.48 8.75
CA ALA A 59 -16.46 7.66 7.61
C ALA A 59 -16.87 8.27 6.26
N GLU A 60 -17.60 9.39 6.29
CA GLU A 60 -18.07 10.09 5.10
C GLU A 60 -16.94 10.87 4.43
N VAL A 61 -16.94 10.81 3.10
CA VAL A 61 -16.09 11.62 2.22
C VAL A 61 -16.94 12.74 1.64
N GLY A 62 -16.34 13.89 1.35
CA GLY A 62 -17.06 15.06 0.86
C GLY A 62 -16.56 16.35 1.49
N ARG A 63 -17.37 17.40 1.39
CA ARG A 63 -17.04 18.74 1.90
C ARG A 63 -17.49 18.87 3.35
N ASP A 64 -16.60 19.37 4.20
CA ASP A 64 -16.91 19.91 5.53
C ASP A 64 -16.40 21.36 5.60
N GLU A 65 -16.77 22.09 6.65
CA GLU A 65 -16.50 23.52 6.71
C GLU A 65 -16.38 24.01 8.14
N LEU A 66 -15.52 25.00 8.38
CA LEU A 66 -15.49 25.75 9.63
C LEU A 66 -15.40 27.24 9.33
N VAL A 67 -16.00 28.05 10.19
CA VAL A 67 -15.92 29.52 10.12
C VAL A 67 -15.16 30.01 11.34
N PHE A 68 -14.13 30.83 11.12
CA PHE A 68 -13.35 31.46 12.18
C PHE A 68 -13.51 32.98 12.13
N GLU A 69 -13.30 33.62 13.28
CA GLU A 69 -13.23 35.08 13.42
C GLU A 69 -11.86 35.46 13.99
N VAL A 70 -11.29 36.54 13.46
CA VAL A 70 -10.09 37.19 13.99
C VAL A 70 -10.43 38.56 14.52
N ASP A 71 -9.84 38.92 15.66
CA ASP A 71 -9.98 40.21 16.35
C ASP A 71 -8.59 40.82 16.58
N ASP A 72 -8.42 42.10 16.24
CA ASP A 72 -7.18 42.88 16.36
C ASP A 72 -6.97 43.51 17.76
N GLY A 73 -7.93 43.35 18.68
CA GLY A 73 -7.92 43.94 20.01
C GLY A 73 -8.23 45.45 20.04
N GLN A 74 -8.50 46.05 18.88
CA GLN A 74 -8.78 47.47 18.66
C GLN A 74 -10.21 47.71 18.18
N GLY A 75 -11.04 46.65 18.16
CA GLY A 75 -12.43 46.68 17.74
C GLY A 75 -12.65 46.32 16.27
N GLY A 76 -11.59 45.94 15.55
CA GLY A 76 -11.68 45.40 14.20
C GLY A 76 -11.78 43.87 14.22
N THR A 77 -12.79 43.32 13.55
CA THR A 77 -12.94 41.87 13.38
C THR A 77 -13.13 41.49 11.92
N ALA A 78 -12.73 40.26 11.56
CA ALA A 78 -12.97 39.69 10.25
C ALA A 78 -13.26 38.18 10.35
N LYS A 79 -14.11 37.67 9.46
CA LYS A 79 -14.43 36.24 9.37
C LYS A 79 -13.83 35.62 8.12
N GLY A 80 -13.35 34.39 8.27
CA GLY A 80 -12.87 33.56 7.18
C GLY A 80 -13.43 32.15 7.28
N THR A 81 -13.43 31.46 6.15
CA THR A 81 -13.99 30.13 6.01
C THR A 81 -12.91 29.16 5.56
N VAL A 82 -12.82 28.00 6.22
CA VAL A 82 -11.97 26.91 5.74
C VAL A 82 -12.85 25.78 5.24
N ALA A 83 -12.79 25.54 3.93
CA ALA A 83 -13.36 24.36 3.31
C ALA A 83 -12.45 23.15 3.54
N LEU A 84 -13.02 22.03 3.97
CA LEU A 84 -12.31 20.79 4.20
C LEU A 84 -12.78 19.77 3.16
N SER A 85 -11.92 19.43 2.20
CA SER A 85 -12.21 18.40 1.20
C SER A 85 -11.74 17.04 1.71
N ILE A 86 -12.67 16.25 2.24
CA ILE A 86 -12.41 14.92 2.79
C ILE A 86 -12.46 13.88 1.66
N ILE A 87 -11.33 13.22 1.41
CA ILE A 87 -11.18 12.19 0.38
C ILE A 87 -11.06 10.79 1.00
N PRO A 88 -11.40 9.73 0.24
CA PRO A 88 -11.22 8.36 0.71
C PRO A 88 -9.76 8.06 1.04
N ALA A 89 -9.54 7.18 2.02
CA ALA A 89 -8.24 6.58 2.23
C ALA A 89 -7.90 5.67 1.06
N VAL A 90 -6.64 5.71 0.62
CA VAL A 90 -6.11 4.71 -0.31
C VAL A 90 -5.92 3.43 0.49
N GLU A 91 -6.75 2.44 0.21
CA GLU A 91 -6.60 1.10 0.77
C GLU A 91 -5.89 0.22 -0.26
N ALA A 92 -4.89 -0.53 0.19
CA ALA A 92 -4.21 -1.50 -0.65
C ALA A 92 -4.83 -2.90 -0.48
N PRO A 93 -4.71 -3.79 -1.48
CA PRO A 93 -5.04 -5.20 -1.30
C PRO A 93 -4.28 -5.82 -0.12
N THR A 94 -4.93 -6.66 0.67
CA THR A 94 -4.26 -7.46 1.70
C THR A 94 -3.82 -8.79 1.09
N ILE A 95 -2.54 -9.12 1.22
CA ILE A 95 -1.97 -10.38 0.75
C ILE A 95 -1.41 -11.14 1.94
N THR A 96 -1.93 -12.34 2.18
CA THR A 96 -1.44 -13.22 3.26
C THR A 96 -0.84 -14.48 2.68
N THR A 97 0.37 -14.82 3.12
CA THR A 97 1.11 -16.03 2.75
C THR A 97 1.00 -17.08 3.85
N SER A 98 1.16 -18.34 3.49
CA SER A 98 1.21 -19.44 4.47
C SER A 98 2.50 -19.36 5.30
N PRO A 99 2.50 -19.81 6.57
CA PRO A 99 3.70 -19.82 7.40
C PRO A 99 4.75 -20.82 6.88
N GLY A 100 5.99 -20.65 7.34
CA GLY A 100 7.11 -21.53 7.00
C GLY A 100 7.77 -21.21 5.66
N ALA A 101 8.46 -22.22 5.09
CA ALA A 101 9.22 -22.08 3.85
C ALA A 101 8.76 -23.11 2.81
N ALA A 102 8.82 -22.76 1.54
CA ALA A 102 8.86 -23.74 0.45
C ALA A 102 10.30 -24.23 0.25
N THR A 103 10.48 -25.38 -0.41
CA THR A 103 11.81 -25.93 -0.72
C THR A 103 11.92 -26.23 -2.20
N TYR A 104 12.96 -25.71 -2.83
CA TYR A 104 13.38 -26.10 -4.17
C TYR A 104 14.67 -26.93 -4.08
N TRP A 105 14.69 -28.07 -4.76
CA TRP A 105 15.86 -28.93 -4.90
C TRP A 105 16.49 -28.75 -6.28
N MET A 106 17.79 -28.96 -6.39
CA MET A 106 18.49 -28.89 -7.67
C MET A 106 17.85 -29.87 -8.66
N HIS A 107 17.65 -29.40 -9.90
CA HIS A 107 17.02 -30.12 -11.02
C HIS A 107 15.56 -30.55 -10.83
N ASP A 108 14.91 -30.21 -9.72
CA ASP A 108 13.47 -30.39 -9.61
C ASP A 108 12.74 -29.53 -10.66
N PRO A 109 11.57 -29.99 -11.16
CA PRO A 109 10.71 -29.14 -11.98
C PRO A 109 10.27 -27.90 -11.19
N PRO A 110 9.78 -26.83 -11.86
CA PRO A 110 9.37 -25.60 -11.19
C PRO A 110 8.43 -25.84 -9.99
N THR A 111 8.87 -25.42 -8.80
CA THR A 111 8.21 -25.71 -7.51
C THR A 111 7.24 -24.60 -7.12
N VAL A 112 6.02 -24.96 -6.75
CA VAL A 112 5.01 -23.99 -6.24
C VAL A 112 5.52 -23.35 -4.96
N ILE A 113 5.47 -22.02 -4.91
CA ILE A 113 5.98 -21.25 -3.77
C ILE A 113 4.95 -21.22 -2.63
N ASP A 114 3.69 -20.92 -2.95
CA ASP A 114 2.62 -20.84 -1.97
C ASP A 114 1.23 -21.10 -2.57
N ALA A 115 0.75 -22.33 -2.48
CA ALA A 115 -0.61 -22.67 -2.91
C ALA A 115 -1.70 -22.13 -1.97
N GLY A 116 -1.34 -21.62 -0.79
CA GLY A 116 -2.25 -21.13 0.24
C GLY A 116 -2.37 -19.61 0.31
N VAL A 117 -1.70 -18.86 -0.60
CA VAL A 117 -1.79 -17.40 -0.61
C VAL A 117 -3.25 -16.94 -0.72
N THR A 118 -3.61 -15.91 0.02
CA THR A 118 -4.92 -15.26 -0.05
C THR A 118 -4.77 -13.79 -0.43
N VAL A 119 -5.71 -13.30 -1.24
CA VAL A 119 -5.76 -11.91 -1.68
C VAL A 119 -7.15 -11.36 -1.43
N THR A 120 -7.24 -10.28 -0.67
CA THR A 120 -8.51 -9.58 -0.43
C THR A 120 -8.35 -8.10 -0.76
N PHE A 121 -9.41 -7.47 -1.24
CA PHE A 121 -9.43 -6.03 -1.47
C PHE A 121 -10.81 -5.48 -1.17
N ALA A 122 -10.97 -4.78 -0.04
CA ALA A 122 -12.30 -4.35 0.40
C ALA A 122 -12.87 -3.22 -0.49
N ARG A 123 -11.98 -2.43 -1.11
CA ARG A 123 -12.38 -1.23 -1.86
C ARG A 123 -12.81 -1.50 -3.30
N SER A 124 -12.35 -2.60 -3.90
CA SER A 124 -12.66 -2.98 -5.28
C SER A 124 -12.71 -4.51 -5.45
N PRO A 125 -13.65 -5.05 -6.25
CA PRO A 125 -13.69 -6.46 -6.58
C PRO A 125 -12.63 -6.89 -7.62
N THR A 126 -11.91 -5.94 -8.22
CA THR A 126 -10.89 -6.18 -9.25
C THR A 126 -9.54 -5.59 -8.86
N LEU A 127 -8.47 -6.16 -9.44
CA LEU A 127 -7.13 -5.60 -9.45
C LEU A 127 -6.72 -5.30 -10.88
N ASP A 128 -5.89 -4.28 -11.07
CA ASP A 128 -5.33 -3.90 -12.39
C ASP A 128 -3.94 -4.50 -12.64
N GLY A 129 -3.38 -5.15 -11.63
CA GLY A 129 -2.02 -5.67 -11.66
C GLY A 129 -1.58 -6.30 -10.35
N ALA A 130 -0.56 -7.15 -10.44
CA ALA A 130 0.17 -7.68 -9.31
C ALA A 130 1.63 -7.98 -9.70
N SER A 131 2.46 -8.27 -8.71
CA SER A 131 3.84 -8.69 -8.91
C SER A 131 4.22 -9.80 -7.94
N VAL A 132 5.11 -10.69 -8.37
CA VAL A 132 5.82 -11.61 -7.47
C VAL A 132 7.31 -11.41 -7.68
N ALA A 133 8.04 -11.09 -6.61
CA ALA A 133 9.44 -10.70 -6.69
C ALA A 133 10.33 -11.53 -5.77
N ILE A 134 11.56 -11.78 -6.19
CA ILE A 134 12.62 -12.36 -5.36
C ILE A 134 13.37 -11.21 -4.66
N THR A 135 13.12 -10.98 -3.37
CA THR A 135 13.47 -9.71 -2.69
C THR A 135 14.63 -9.78 -1.70
N SER A 136 15.10 -10.97 -1.28
CA SER A 136 16.25 -11.09 -0.37
C SER A 136 17.45 -11.82 -1.01
N GLY A 137 18.65 -11.56 -0.47
CA GLY A 137 19.90 -12.21 -0.90
C GLY A 137 20.52 -11.69 -2.21
N ARG A 138 19.94 -10.64 -2.81
CA ARG A 138 19.99 -10.31 -4.25
C ARG A 138 19.40 -11.46 -5.06
N PHE A 139 18.37 -11.16 -5.84
CA PHE A 139 18.05 -11.94 -7.03
C PHE A 139 19.35 -12.43 -7.67
N GLN A 140 19.48 -13.73 -7.84
CA GLN A 140 20.69 -14.32 -8.37
C GLN A 140 20.49 -14.69 -9.82
N LEU A 141 21.55 -14.53 -10.62
CA LEU A 141 21.55 -15.02 -11.99
C LEU A 141 21.11 -16.50 -11.98
N ASN A 142 20.20 -16.85 -12.88
CA ASN A 142 19.53 -18.15 -13.01
C ASN A 142 18.34 -18.41 -12.09
N ASP A 143 18.01 -17.55 -11.13
CA ASP A 143 16.69 -17.60 -10.49
C ASP A 143 15.60 -17.27 -11.52
N GLY A 144 14.44 -17.90 -11.38
CA GLY A 144 13.31 -17.68 -12.27
C GLY A 144 11.97 -17.83 -11.58
N LEU A 145 10.98 -17.04 -12.03
CA LEU A 145 9.59 -17.17 -11.63
C LEU A 145 8.71 -17.40 -12.86
N THR A 146 7.77 -18.33 -12.74
CA THR A 146 6.73 -18.58 -13.73
C THR A 146 5.39 -18.81 -13.02
N PHE A 147 4.29 -18.81 -13.75
CA PHE A 147 2.96 -19.08 -13.21
C PHE A 147 2.12 -19.85 -14.23
N HIS A 148 1.04 -20.47 -13.77
CA HIS A 148 0.04 -21.00 -14.68
C HIS A 148 -0.92 -19.87 -15.04
N GLN A 149 -1.09 -19.62 -16.35
CA GLN A 149 -1.94 -18.54 -16.81
C GLN A 149 -3.40 -18.77 -16.37
N THR A 150 -3.97 -17.74 -15.74
CA THR A 150 -5.34 -17.76 -15.21
C THR A 150 -6.15 -16.66 -15.87
N GLY A 151 -7.20 -17.03 -16.61
CA GLY A 151 -8.07 -16.08 -17.27
C GLY A 151 -7.32 -15.15 -18.23
N ALA A 152 -7.60 -13.85 -18.15
CA ALA A 152 -6.98 -12.82 -18.98
C ALA A 152 -5.65 -12.25 -18.40
N ILE A 153 -5.19 -12.75 -17.25
CA ILE A 153 -3.99 -12.25 -16.59
C ILE A 153 -2.76 -12.69 -17.40
N ALA A 154 -2.00 -11.72 -17.89
CA ALA A 154 -0.72 -11.96 -18.56
C ALA A 154 0.42 -11.92 -17.53
N GLY A 155 1.50 -12.66 -17.78
CA GLY A 155 2.69 -12.62 -16.93
C GLY A 155 3.96 -12.35 -17.73
N THR A 156 4.86 -11.55 -17.17
CA THR A 156 6.18 -11.27 -17.76
C THR A 156 7.22 -11.25 -16.65
N TYR A 157 8.22 -12.13 -16.76
CA TYR A 157 9.34 -12.18 -15.83
C TYR A 157 10.51 -11.36 -16.36
N ASP A 158 11.06 -10.48 -15.52
CA ASP A 158 12.29 -9.77 -15.79
C ASP A 158 13.46 -10.46 -15.06
N GLU A 159 14.31 -11.12 -15.86
CA GLU A 159 15.50 -11.83 -15.41
C GLU A 159 16.63 -10.92 -14.91
N ASN A 160 16.48 -9.60 -14.96
CA ASN A 160 17.46 -8.67 -14.40
C ASN A 160 17.06 -8.19 -13.01
N THR A 161 15.76 -8.15 -12.74
CA THR A 161 15.20 -7.62 -11.49
C THR A 161 14.60 -8.71 -10.60
N GLY A 162 14.37 -9.91 -11.14
CA GLY A 162 13.77 -11.02 -10.41
C GLY A 162 12.27 -10.84 -10.17
N VAL A 163 11.59 -10.03 -11.00
CA VAL A 163 10.18 -9.67 -10.84
C VAL A 163 9.33 -10.31 -11.93
N LEU A 164 8.36 -11.12 -11.51
CA LEU A 164 7.23 -11.55 -12.34
C LEU A 164 6.11 -10.52 -12.21
N THR A 165 5.85 -9.77 -13.28
CA THR A 165 4.72 -8.85 -13.37
C THR A 165 3.50 -9.59 -13.90
N LEU A 166 2.37 -9.50 -13.20
CA LEU A 166 1.07 -10.03 -13.60
C LEU A 166 0.15 -8.85 -13.98
N SER A 167 -0.25 -8.74 -15.24
CA SER A 167 -0.95 -7.56 -15.78
C SER A 167 -2.35 -7.88 -16.31
N GLY A 168 -3.21 -6.86 -16.30
CA GLY A 168 -4.59 -6.90 -16.79
C GLY A 168 -5.61 -6.63 -15.69
N THR A 169 -6.74 -6.01 -16.02
CA THR A 169 -7.82 -5.85 -15.04
C THR A 169 -8.60 -7.15 -14.92
N ALA A 170 -8.60 -7.76 -13.73
CA ALA A 170 -9.27 -9.03 -13.46
C ALA A 170 -9.85 -9.09 -12.03
N PRO A 171 -10.83 -9.98 -11.76
CA PRO A 171 -11.33 -10.21 -10.41
C PRO A 171 -10.22 -10.55 -9.41
N VAL A 172 -10.38 -10.11 -8.16
CA VAL A 172 -9.44 -10.43 -7.06
C VAL A 172 -9.23 -11.95 -6.92
N ALA A 173 -10.28 -12.75 -7.11
CA ALA A 173 -10.21 -14.21 -7.04
C ALA A 173 -9.33 -14.83 -8.14
N ASP A 174 -9.30 -14.24 -9.35
CA ASP A 174 -8.45 -14.73 -10.43
C ASP A 174 -6.98 -14.41 -10.17
N TYR A 175 -6.69 -13.25 -9.58
CA TYR A 175 -5.35 -12.91 -9.11
C TYR A 175 -4.88 -13.80 -7.96
N GLU A 176 -5.76 -14.10 -7.01
CA GLU A 176 -5.47 -15.08 -5.96
C GLU A 176 -5.12 -16.45 -6.56
N ALA A 177 -5.94 -16.95 -7.50
CA ALA A 177 -5.70 -18.21 -8.18
C ALA A 177 -4.40 -18.19 -9.01
N ALA A 178 -4.09 -17.09 -9.71
CA ALA A 178 -2.83 -16.93 -10.44
C ALA A 178 -1.63 -16.99 -9.49
N MET A 179 -1.65 -16.23 -8.38
CA MET A 179 -0.56 -16.21 -7.40
C MET A 179 -0.31 -17.59 -6.76
N ARG A 180 -1.38 -18.38 -6.51
CA ARG A 180 -1.26 -19.76 -6.00
C ARG A 180 -0.52 -20.72 -6.92
N THR A 181 -0.41 -20.38 -8.20
CA THR A 181 0.29 -21.20 -9.20
C THR A 181 1.72 -20.76 -9.46
N VAL A 182 2.18 -19.68 -8.82
CA VAL A 182 3.53 -19.16 -9.04
C VAL A 182 4.56 -20.18 -8.56
N ARG A 183 5.52 -20.44 -9.44
CA ARG A 183 6.57 -21.45 -9.29
C ARG A 183 7.94 -20.81 -9.42
N TYR A 184 8.84 -21.27 -8.57
CA TYR A 184 10.26 -20.97 -8.67
C TYR A 184 10.99 -22.05 -9.45
N PHE A 185 11.99 -21.66 -10.24
CA PHE A 185 12.97 -22.55 -10.84
C PHE A 185 14.36 -21.92 -10.78
N ASN A 186 15.40 -22.74 -10.92
CA ASN A 186 16.77 -22.26 -11.01
C ASN A 186 17.56 -23.03 -12.08
N HIS A 187 18.28 -22.32 -12.97
CA HIS A 187 19.07 -22.92 -14.05
C HIS A 187 20.55 -23.18 -13.71
N ALA A 188 21.03 -22.82 -12.52
CA ALA A 188 22.40 -23.06 -12.11
C ALA A 188 22.62 -24.49 -11.59
N THR A 189 23.81 -25.02 -11.83
CA THR A 189 24.25 -26.34 -11.36
C THR A 189 25.65 -26.22 -10.72
N PRO A 190 25.79 -26.22 -9.39
CA PRO A 190 24.73 -26.16 -8.38
C PRO A 190 24.12 -24.75 -8.23
N PRO A 191 22.86 -24.64 -7.76
CA PRO A 191 22.32 -23.36 -7.32
C PRO A 191 23.01 -22.89 -6.02
N THR A 192 22.95 -21.59 -5.77
CA THR A 192 23.32 -21.08 -4.45
C THR A 192 22.26 -21.40 -3.41
N THR A 193 22.70 -21.57 -2.17
CA THR A 193 21.83 -22.01 -1.08
C THR A 193 21.37 -20.88 -0.16
N ASP A 194 21.66 -19.62 -0.52
CA ASP A 194 21.13 -18.48 0.21
C ASP A 194 19.59 -18.53 0.19
N PRO A 195 18.89 -18.37 1.33
CA PRO A 195 17.44 -18.39 1.33
C PRO A 195 16.91 -17.23 0.48
N ARG A 196 15.83 -17.50 -0.27
CA ARG A 196 15.11 -16.47 -1.03
C ARG A 196 13.87 -16.03 -0.25
N THR A 197 13.60 -14.74 -0.26
CA THR A 197 12.31 -14.17 0.12
C THR A 197 11.52 -13.91 -1.14
N ILE A 198 10.35 -14.50 -1.25
CA ILE A 198 9.42 -14.25 -2.33
C ILE A 198 8.34 -13.31 -1.82
N THR A 199 8.21 -12.14 -2.43
CA THR A 199 7.21 -11.13 -2.09
C THR A 199 6.11 -11.14 -3.13
N PHE A 200 4.90 -11.50 -2.71
CA PHE A 200 3.67 -11.31 -3.48
C PHE A 200 3.14 -9.91 -3.22
N GLY A 201 2.81 -9.15 -4.26
CA GLY A 201 2.43 -7.74 -4.14
C GLY A 201 1.31 -7.31 -5.10
N SER A 202 0.49 -6.34 -4.68
CA SER A 202 -0.47 -5.63 -5.53
C SER A 202 -0.86 -4.30 -4.88
N GLY A 203 -0.93 -3.21 -5.64
CA GLY A 203 -1.48 -1.92 -5.18
C GLY A 203 -0.87 -1.33 -3.90
N GLY A 204 0.37 -1.71 -3.55
CA GLY A 204 1.05 -1.31 -2.30
C GLY A 204 0.94 -2.32 -1.15
N GLY A 205 0.07 -3.32 -1.27
CA GLY A 205 -0.03 -4.44 -0.34
C GLY A 205 0.95 -5.55 -0.69
N ALA A 206 1.47 -6.25 0.33
CA ALA A 206 2.46 -7.30 0.14
C ALA A 206 2.41 -8.40 1.21
N GLY A 207 2.77 -9.62 0.81
CA GLY A 207 2.97 -10.78 1.68
C GLY A 207 4.24 -11.53 1.30
N ASN A 208 5.01 -11.97 2.30
CA ASN A 208 6.32 -12.60 2.08
C ASN A 208 6.28 -14.11 2.37
N ARG A 209 6.96 -14.90 1.55
CA ARG A 209 7.18 -16.33 1.75
C ARG A 209 8.66 -16.65 1.67
N MET A 210 9.17 -17.43 2.62
CA MET A 210 10.54 -17.95 2.54
C MET A 210 10.61 -19.11 1.54
N LEU A 211 11.71 -19.19 0.82
CA LEU A 211 12.07 -20.31 -0.05
C LEU A 211 13.49 -20.76 0.28
N THR A 212 13.62 -22.04 0.64
CA THR A 212 14.90 -22.71 0.82
C THR A 212 15.33 -23.31 -0.51
N VAL A 213 16.55 -22.99 -0.95
CA VAL A 213 17.15 -23.55 -2.16
C VAL A 213 18.22 -24.56 -1.75
N VAL A 214 18.13 -25.78 -2.27
CA VAL A 214 19.03 -26.87 -1.93
C VAL A 214 19.85 -27.28 -3.15
N ALA A 215 21.17 -27.35 -2.98
CA ALA A 215 22.13 -27.68 -4.05
C ALA A 215 22.31 -29.19 -4.31
N SER A 216 21.41 -30.03 -3.79
CA SER A 216 21.40 -31.48 -4.01
C SER A 216 20.11 -31.91 -4.69
N GLU A 217 20.16 -33.08 -5.34
CA GLU A 217 18.97 -33.76 -5.85
C GLU A 217 17.96 -34.02 -4.71
N ASN A 218 16.69 -34.06 -5.07
CA ASN A 218 15.62 -34.36 -4.13
C ASN A 218 15.68 -35.87 -3.75
N PRO A 219 15.87 -36.19 -2.46
CA PRO A 219 16.03 -37.59 -2.03
C PRO A 219 14.77 -38.44 -2.24
N ASN A 220 13.60 -37.80 -2.43
CA ASN A 220 12.33 -38.48 -2.63
C ASN A 220 11.99 -38.75 -4.10
N THR A 221 12.75 -38.18 -5.05
CA THR A 221 12.55 -38.39 -6.50
C THR A 221 13.68 -39.18 -7.15
N GLN A 222 14.76 -39.45 -6.40
CA GLN A 222 15.84 -40.32 -6.87
C GLN A 222 15.29 -41.76 -7.08
N PRO A 223 15.50 -42.40 -8.25
CA PRO A 223 15.15 -43.81 -8.40
C PRO A 223 15.91 -44.59 -7.33
N THR A 224 15.21 -45.41 -6.55
CA THR A 224 15.81 -46.33 -5.59
C THR A 224 16.83 -47.17 -6.35
N GLY A 225 18.12 -46.90 -6.12
CA GLY A 225 19.19 -47.59 -6.83
C GLY A 225 19.03 -49.10 -6.65
N ALA A 226 18.89 -49.81 -7.76
CA ALA A 226 19.06 -51.25 -7.81
C ALA A 226 20.48 -51.56 -7.33
N THR A 227 20.61 -52.15 -6.15
CA THR A 227 21.84 -52.83 -5.75
C THR A 227 21.95 -54.08 -6.61
N GLY A 228 22.84 -54.04 -7.60
CA GLY A 228 23.39 -55.24 -8.24
C GLY A 228 24.43 -55.91 -7.37
#